data_AF-A0AAD4XT87-F1
#
_entry.id   AF-A0AAD4XT87-F1
#
_cell.length_a   1.000
_cell.length_b   1.000
_cell.length_c   1.000
_cell.angle_alpha   90.00
_cell.angle_beta   90.00
_cell.angle_gamma   90.00
#
_symmetry.space_group_name_H-M   'P 1'
#
loop_
_entity.id
_entity.type
_entity.pdbx_description
1 polymer ?
#
loop_
_entity_poly.entity_id
_entity_poly.type
_entity_poly.pdbx_seq_one_letter_code
_entity_poly.pdbx_strand_id
1 'polypeptide(L)'
;MIKAEELQLQLLSKVSQQLLEKEHSGCYALLREDKTEDLTGMYNLFSKIPKGLDPVSLMFKQHVTSEGIAVVNQAEDAANSRKKNQKLKGKNK
;
A
#
# COMPACT_ATOMS: atom_id res chain seq x y z
N MET A 1 36.65 -0.63 -11.60
CA MET A 1 35.26 -0.42 -12.06
C MET A 1 34.26 -1.21 -11.21
N ILE A 2 34.43 -2.52 -11.04
CA ILE A 2 33.51 -3.40 -10.27
C ILE A 2 33.22 -2.94 -8.82
N LYS A 3 34.22 -2.42 -8.09
CA LYS A 3 34.03 -1.94 -6.69
C LYS A 3 33.09 -0.73 -6.55
N ALA A 4 32.97 0.11 -7.58
CA ALA A 4 32.14 1.31 -7.52
C ALA A 4 30.66 0.96 -7.66
N GLU A 5 30.33 0.02 -8.55
CA GLU A 5 28.96 -0.47 -8.73
C GLU A 5 28.45 -1.23 -7.50
N GLU A 6 29.27 -2.10 -6.90
CA GLU A 6 28.89 -2.82 -5.67
C GLU A 6 28.64 -1.85 -4.50
N LEU A 7 29.50 -0.85 -4.33
CA LEU A 7 29.32 0.18 -3.32
C LEU A 7 28.04 1.00 -3.57
N GLN A 8 27.75 1.34 -4.83
CA GLN A 8 26.56 2.07 -5.21
C GLN A 8 25.28 1.27 -4.93
N LEU A 9 25.27 -0.03 -5.23
CA LEU A 9 24.14 -0.92 -4.91
C LEU A 9 23.91 -1.06 -3.40
N GLN A 10 24.98 -1.19 -2.61
CA GLN A 10 24.87 -1.24 -1.15
C GLN A 10 24.32 0.06 -0.55
N LEU A 11 24.81 1.21 -1.03
CA LEU A 11 24.31 2.53 -0.65
C LEU A 11 22.83 2.70 -1.04
N LEU A 12 22.46 2.35 -2.27
CA LEU A 12 21.09 2.36 -2.73
C LEU A 12 20.22 1.48 -1.83
N SER A 13 20.63 0.25 -1.53
CA SER A 13 19.87 -0.66 -0.66
C SER A 13 19.59 -0.04 0.70
N LYS A 14 20.60 0.52 1.37
CA LYS A 14 20.45 1.10 2.70
C LYS A 14 19.53 2.33 2.72
N VAL A 15 19.72 3.24 1.76
CA VAL A 15 18.89 4.46 1.65
C VAL A 15 17.45 4.11 1.25
N SER A 16 17.28 3.17 0.34
CA SER A 16 15.97 2.74 -0.14
C SER A 16 15.13 2.10 0.97
N GLN A 17 15.74 1.28 1.83
CA GLN A 17 15.03 0.69 2.97
C GLN A 17 14.50 1.76 3.95
N GLN A 18 15.28 2.80 4.21
CA GLN A 18 14.85 3.95 5.02
C GLN A 18 13.75 4.78 4.33
N LEU A 19 13.75 4.86 3.00
CA LEU A 19 12.70 5.57 2.25
C LEU A 19 11.33 4.89 2.39
N LEU A 20 11.27 3.55 2.44
CA LEU A 20 10.00 2.84 2.56
C LEU A 20 9.29 3.10 3.89
N GLU A 21 10.08 3.24 4.96
CA GLU A 21 9.59 3.38 6.33
C GLU A 21 9.37 4.84 6.75
N LYS A 22 9.67 5.79 5.87
CA LYS A 22 9.59 7.22 6.20
C LYS A 22 8.14 7.65 6.45
N GLU A 23 7.94 8.32 7.58
CA GLU A 23 6.64 8.89 7.93
C GLU A 23 6.18 9.90 6.85
N HIS A 24 4.91 9.84 6.48
CA HIS A 24 4.24 10.70 5.48
C HIS A 24 4.79 10.70 4.04
N SER A 25 5.89 10.01 3.74
CA SER A 25 6.50 10.01 2.40
C SER A 25 7.01 8.66 1.94
N GLY A 26 6.97 7.64 2.80
CA GLY A 26 7.26 6.26 2.41
C GLY A 26 6.14 5.61 1.60
N CYS A 27 6.40 4.38 1.15
CA CYS A 27 5.54 3.63 0.22
C CYS A 27 4.07 3.61 0.66
N TYR A 28 3.81 3.38 1.95
CA TYR A 28 2.44 3.36 2.47
C TYR A 28 1.71 4.69 2.31
N ALA A 29 2.38 5.81 2.57
CA ALA A 29 1.79 7.14 2.42
C ALA A 29 1.48 7.43 0.95
N LEU A 30 2.41 7.07 0.05
CA LEU A 30 2.22 7.25 -1.38
C LEU A 30 1.06 6.40 -1.94
N LEU A 31 0.91 5.17 -1.46
CA LEU A 31 -0.22 4.29 -1.83
C LEU A 31 -1.55 4.85 -1.34
N ARG A 32 -1.61 5.31 -0.09
CA ARG A 32 -2.83 5.90 0.49
C ARG A 32 -3.26 7.19 -0.21
N GLU A 33 -2.29 8.00 -0.65
CA GLU A 33 -2.54 9.30 -1.28
C GLU A 33 -2.62 9.21 -2.81
N ASP A 34 -2.57 8.00 -3.39
CA ASP A 34 -2.58 7.75 -4.84
C ASP A 34 -1.52 8.56 -5.62
N LYS A 35 -0.33 8.70 -5.03
CA LYS A 35 0.80 9.46 -5.59
C LYS A 35 1.55 8.64 -6.64
N THR A 36 0.90 8.38 -7.77
CA THR A 36 1.39 7.51 -8.85
C THR A 36 2.72 7.95 -9.46
N GLU A 37 2.99 9.24 -9.59
CA GLU A 37 4.26 9.77 -10.09
C GLU A 37 5.42 9.48 -9.12
N ASP A 38 5.22 9.72 -7.82
CA ASP A 38 6.19 9.39 -6.77
C ASP A 38 6.42 7.87 -6.67
N LEU A 39 5.34 7.07 -6.78
CA LEU A 39 5.42 5.60 -6.81
C LEU A 39 6.21 5.10 -8.02
N THR A 40 6.09 5.76 -9.18
CA THR A 40 6.89 5.45 -10.37
C THR A 40 8.37 5.73 -10.12
N GLY A 41 8.69 6.87 -9.50
CA GLY A 41 10.04 7.20 -9.06
C GLY A 41 10.61 6.14 -8.11
N MET A 42 9.79 5.70 -7.15
CA MET A 42 10.15 4.64 -6.20
C MET A 42 10.43 3.31 -6.95
N TYR A 43 9.52 2.86 -7.80
CA TYR A 43 9.72 1.64 -8.60
C TYR A 43 11.03 1.67 -9.41
N ASN A 44 11.32 2.79 -10.06
CA ASN A 44 12.54 2.97 -10.86
C ASN A 44 13.83 2.92 -10.02
N LEU A 45 13.77 3.29 -8.74
CA LEU A 45 14.90 3.18 -7.81
C LEU A 45 15.11 1.72 -7.38
N PHE A 46 14.04 1.05 -6.95
CA PHE A 46 14.11 -0.31 -6.40
C PHE A 46 14.31 -1.40 -7.45
N SER A 47 13.85 -1.19 -8.69
CA SER A 47 14.07 -2.13 -9.80
C SER A 47 15.54 -2.29 -10.21
N LYS A 48 16.41 -1.32 -9.82
CA LYS A 48 17.86 -1.38 -10.05
C LYS A 48 18.60 -2.22 -9.00
N ILE A 49 17.94 -2.56 -7.89
CA ILE A 49 18.52 -3.30 -6.78
C ILE A 49 18.06 -4.76 -6.89
N PRO A 50 18.97 -5.75 -6.86
CA PRO A 50 18.57 -7.16 -6.79
C PRO A 50 17.62 -7.39 -5.61
N LYS A 51 16.43 -7.94 -5.88
CA LYS A 51 15.34 -8.13 -4.89
C LYS A 51 14.84 -6.83 -4.22
N GLY A 52 15.14 -5.66 -4.78
CA GLY A 52 14.70 -4.38 -4.22
C GLY A 52 13.18 -4.20 -4.26
N LEU A 53 12.50 -4.85 -5.21
CA LEU A 53 11.04 -4.76 -5.32
C LEU A 53 10.30 -5.67 -4.33
N ASP A 54 10.96 -6.63 -3.68
CA ASP A 54 10.34 -7.54 -2.69
C ASP A 54 9.60 -6.74 -1.58
N PRO A 55 10.23 -5.78 -0.88
CA PRO A 55 9.54 -4.99 0.14
C PRO A 55 8.44 -4.08 -0.43
N VAL A 56 8.62 -3.52 -1.63
CA VAL A 56 7.60 -2.71 -2.31
C VAL A 56 6.36 -3.54 -2.61
N SER A 57 6.56 -4.76 -3.16
CA SER A 57 5.49 -5.68 -3.50
C SER A 57 4.71 -6.16 -2.27
N LEU A 58 5.42 -6.40 -1.16
CA LEU A 58 4.82 -6.78 0.11
C LEU A 58 3.90 -5.68 0.65
N MET A 59 4.39 -4.44 0.68
CA MET A 59 3.61 -3.28 1.12
C MET A 59 2.39 -3.03 0.22
N PHE A 60 2.57 -3.13 -1.10
CA PHE A 60 1.46 -3.00 -2.06
C PHE A 60 0.38 -4.07 -1.82
N LYS A 61 0.79 -5.33 -1.66
CA LYS A 61 -0.13 -6.44 -1.35
C LYS A 61 -0.90 -6.19 -0.06
N GLN A 62 -0.22 -5.73 1.00
CA GLN A 62 -0.86 -5.41 2.28
C GLN A 62 -1.88 -4.28 2.13
N HIS A 63 -1.52 -3.20 1.42
CA HIS A 63 -2.41 -2.07 1.16
C HIS A 63 -3.68 -2.51 0.41
N VAL A 64 -3.52 -3.18 -0.74
CA VAL A 64 -4.66 -3.66 -1.54
C VAL A 64 -5.56 -4.61 -0.75
N THR A 65 -4.97 -5.49 0.06
CA THR A 65 -5.72 -6.41 0.92
C THR A 65 -6.53 -5.64 1.97
N SER A 66 -5.92 -4.64 2.62
CA SER A 66 -6.57 -3.80 3.63
C SER A 66 -7.74 -3.02 3.04
N GLU A 67 -7.53 -2.36 1.91
CA GLU A 67 -8.58 -1.62 1.19
C GLU A 67 -9.72 -2.55 0.75
N GLY A 68 -9.38 -3.73 0.21
CA GLY A 68 -10.37 -4.73 -0.19
C GLY A 68 -11.25 -5.21 0.97
N ILE A 69 -10.64 -5.49 2.13
CA ILE A 69 -11.39 -5.88 3.34
C ILE A 69 -12.28 -4.72 3.82
N ALA A 70 -11.78 -3.49 3.81
CA ALA A 70 -12.56 -2.32 4.22
C ALA A 70 -13.81 -2.13 3.35
N VAL A 71 -13.69 -2.32 2.03
CA VAL A 71 -14.82 -2.23 1.09
C VAL A 71 -15.85 -3.34 1.35
N VAL A 72 -15.41 -4.58 1.58
CA VAL A 72 -16.32 -5.70 1.90
C VAL A 72 -17.08 -5.43 3.19
N ASN A 73 -16.39 -5.03 4.25
CA ASN A 73 -17.00 -4.73 5.55
C ASN A 73 -18.05 -3.61 5.43
N GLN A 74 -17.72 -2.53 4.70
CA GLN A 74 -18.67 -1.44 4.45
C GLN A 74 -19.92 -1.92 3.69
N ALA A 75 -19.75 -2.80 2.71
CA ALA A 75 -20.88 -3.37 1.96
C ALA A 75 -21.77 -4.26 2.86
N GLU A 76 -21.17 -5.08 3.71
CA GLU A 76 -21.88 -5.92 4.68
C GLU A 76 -22.66 -5.08 5.70
N ASP A 77 -22.04 -4.05 6.27
CA ASP A 77 -22.70 -3.12 7.21
C ASP A 77 -23.86 -2.37 6.55
N ALA A 78 -23.67 -1.91 5.31
CA ALA A 78 -24.73 -1.26 4.53
C ALA A 78 -25.89 -2.21 4.19
N ALA A 79 -25.63 -3.51 3.99
CA ALA A 79 -26.66 -4.51 3.76
C ALA A 79 -27.42 -4.86 5.06
N ASN A 80 -26.71 -4.99 6.17
CA ASN A 80 -27.29 -5.34 7.47
C ASN A 80 -28.14 -4.19 8.04
N SER A 81 -27.68 -2.95 7.94
CA SER A 81 -28.44 -1.76 8.32
C SER A 81 -29.75 -1.63 7.52
N ARG A 82 -29.72 -1.89 6.20
CA ARG A 82 -30.93 -1.94 5.35
C ARG A 82 -31.93 -2.99 5.82
N LYS A 83 -31.48 -4.22 6.11
CA LYS A 83 -32.34 -5.30 6.64
C LYS A 83 -32.98 -4.93 7.98
N LYS A 84 -32.23 -4.28 8.88
CA LYS A 84 -32.74 -3.84 10.20
C LYS A 84 -33.84 -2.77 10.04
N ASN A 85 -33.63 -1.79 9.16
CA ASN A 85 -34.60 -0.72 8.89
C ASN A 85 -35.91 -1.24 8.26
N GLN A 86 -35.85 -2.26 7.40
CA GLN A 86 -37.06 -2.89 6.84
C GLN A 86 -37.85 -3.68 7.89
N LYS A 87 -37.18 -4.41 8.79
CA LYS A 87 -37.84 -5.13 9.89
C LYS A 87 -38.52 -4.18 10.89
N LEU A 88 -37.97 -3.00 11.12
CA LEU A 88 -38.59 -1.97 11.98
C LEU A 88 -39.86 -1.38 11.34
N LYS A 89 -39.86 -1.13 10.03
CA LYS A 89 -41.05 -0.63 9.31
C LYS A 89 -42.21 -1.62 9.26
N GLY A 90 -41.92 -2.93 9.24
CA GLY A 90 -42.95 -3.97 9.23
C GLY A 90 -43.60 -4.26 10.60
N LYS A 91 -43.02 -3.78 11.71
CA LYS A 91 -43.57 -3.95 13.07
C LYS A 91 -44.46 -2.80 13.54
N ASN A 92 -44.50 -1.70 12.80
CA ASN A 92 -45.32 -0.52 13.11
C ASN A 92 -46.60 -0.43 12.24
N LYS A 93 -47.02 -1.55 11.65
CA LYS A 93 -48.26 -1.72 10.89
C LYS A 93 -49.06 -2.83 11.54
#